data_AF-A0A7S0PJ53-F1
#
_entry.id   AF-A0A7S0PJ53-F1
#
_cell.length_a   1.000
_cell.length_b   1.000
_cell.length_c   1.000
_cell.angle_alpha   90.00
_cell.angle_beta   90.00
_cell.angle_gamma   90.00
#
_symmetry.space_group_name_H-M   'P 1'
#
loop_
_entity.id
_entity.type
_entity.pdbx_description
1 polymer ?
#
loop_
_entity_poly.entity_id
_entity_poly.type
_entity_poly.pdbx_seq_one_letter_code
_entity_poly.pdbx_strand_id
1 'polypeptide(L)'
;IQASHTRTRASTAVAVGAWTSQYADLCRMYAPSPSPYTGVSSALSVLCGRISYTFGMRGPSICVDTACSSSLVAAHMASSHVRQKECEDALIAGVSVNVSMITFTG
;
A
#
# COMPACT_ATOMS: atom_id res chain seq x y z
N ILE A 1 13.57 -17.03 29.52
CA ILE A 1 12.20 -16.58 29.16
C ILE A 1 12.30 -15.22 28.47
N GLN A 2 12.03 -15.24 27.16
CA GLN A 2 11.87 -14.16 26.17
C GLN A 2 12.34 -12.73 26.52
N ALA A 3 13.49 -12.33 25.96
CA ALA A 3 13.73 -10.94 25.59
C ALA A 3 12.84 -10.60 24.39
N SER A 4 11.71 -9.94 24.65
CA SER A 4 10.85 -9.37 23.62
C SER A 4 11.59 -8.24 22.89
N HIS A 5 12.27 -8.61 21.80
CA HIS A 5 12.95 -7.70 20.89
C HIS A 5 11.95 -6.63 20.42
N THR A 6 12.00 -5.45 21.04
CA THR A 6 11.24 -4.30 20.56
C THR A 6 12.01 -3.78 19.35
N ARG A 7 11.82 -4.44 18.19
CA ARG A 7 12.42 -4.04 16.91
C ARG A 7 12.03 -2.59 16.67
N THR A 8 13.04 -1.72 16.60
CA THR A 8 12.87 -0.28 16.45
C THR A 8 12.13 0.00 15.14
N ARG A 9 10.86 0.41 15.25
CA ARG A 9 10.02 0.81 14.10
C ARG A 9 10.62 1.94 13.24
N ALA A 10 11.72 2.53 13.69
CA ALA A 10 12.51 3.53 12.99
C ALA A 10 13.07 3.05 11.64
N SER A 11 13.26 1.73 11.45
CA SER A 11 13.91 1.16 10.25
C SER A 11 13.07 0.08 9.56
N THR A 12 11.74 0.20 9.62
CA THR A 12 10.82 -0.76 9.00
C THR A 12 10.34 -0.23 7.65
N ALA A 13 10.64 -0.95 6.55
CA ALA A 13 10.10 -0.66 5.23
C ALA A 13 8.61 -1.03 5.14
N VAL A 14 7.86 -0.30 4.33
CA VAL A 14 6.45 -0.57 4.02
C VAL A 14 6.31 -0.67 2.51
N ALA A 15 5.94 -1.84 2.02
CA ALA A 15 5.65 -2.07 0.61
C ALA A 15 4.19 -2.50 0.46
N VAL A 16 3.41 -1.74 -0.32
CA VAL A 16 1.99 -2.00 -0.52
C VAL A 16 1.70 -2.22 -2.00
N GLY A 17 1.25 -3.43 -2.34
CA GLY A 17 0.73 -3.74 -3.67
C GLY A 17 -0.76 -3.44 -3.71
N ALA A 18 -1.18 -2.47 -4.52
CA ALA A 18 -2.61 -2.16 -4.68
C ALA A 18 -2.90 -1.73 -6.11
N TRP A 19 -3.98 -2.25 -6.67
CA TRP A 19 -4.49 -1.79 -7.96
C TRP A 19 -5.24 -0.47 -7.72
N THR A 20 -5.02 0.52 -8.59
CA THR A 20 -5.77 1.79 -8.61
C THR A 20 -7.24 1.59 -8.25
N SER A 21 -7.74 2.41 -7.32
CA SER A 21 -9.04 2.18 -6.70
C SER A 21 -10.16 2.41 -7.72
N GLN A 22 -10.76 1.32 -8.21
CA GLN A 22 -12.02 1.36 -8.95
C GLN A 22 -13.10 2.13 -8.18
N TYR A 23 -13.02 2.13 -6.85
CA TYR A 23 -13.87 2.93 -5.98
C TYR A 23 -13.79 4.44 -6.27
N ALA A 24 -12.61 4.98 -6.57
CA ALA A 24 -12.47 6.39 -6.90
C ALA A 24 -13.09 6.73 -8.24
N ASP A 25 -12.94 5.85 -9.24
CA ASP A 25 -13.62 5.98 -10.53
C ASP A 25 -15.14 5.90 -10.38
N LEU A 26 -15.63 4.98 -9.54
CA LEU A 26 -17.05 4.88 -9.20
C LEU A 26 -17.57 6.12 -8.46
N CYS A 27 -16.82 6.64 -7.49
CA CYS A 27 -17.17 7.90 -6.85
C CYS A 27 -17.17 9.06 -7.84
N ARG A 28 -16.23 9.09 -8.80
CA ARG A 28 -16.20 10.12 -9.85
C ARG A 28 -17.41 10.04 -10.77
N MET A 29 -17.89 8.82 -11.04
CA MET A 29 -18.97 8.55 -11.98
C MET A 29 -20.37 8.67 -11.35
N TYR A 30 -20.51 8.31 -10.08
CA TYR A 30 -21.81 8.19 -9.40
C TYR A 30 -21.99 9.12 -8.19
N ALA A 31 -20.96 9.84 -7.72
CA ALA A 31 -21.13 10.82 -6.66
C ALA A 31 -21.40 12.22 -7.26
N PRO A 32 -22.61 12.78 -7.10
CA PRO A 32 -22.97 14.10 -7.64
C PRO A 32 -22.24 15.27 -6.95
N SER A 33 -21.45 15.00 -5.90
CA SER A 33 -20.69 15.99 -5.14
C SER A 33 -19.41 15.35 -4.55
N PRO A 34 -18.34 15.17 -5.34
CA PRO A 34 -17.10 14.62 -4.81
C PRO A 34 -16.53 15.55 -3.73
N SER A 35 -16.42 15.04 -2.50
CA SER A 35 -15.76 15.76 -1.41
C SER A 35 -14.27 15.99 -1.76
N PRO A 36 -13.65 17.12 -1.40
CA PRO A 36 -12.23 17.38 -1.68
C PRO A 36 -11.28 16.29 -1.15
N TYR A 37 -11.73 15.47 -0.19
CA TYR A 37 -10.96 14.35 0.36
C TYR A 37 -11.01 13.08 -0.49
N THR A 38 -11.96 12.92 -1.43
CA THR A 38 -12.07 11.68 -2.21
C THR A 38 -10.84 11.44 -3.08
N GLY A 39 -10.34 12.47 -3.75
CA GLY A 39 -9.14 12.37 -4.60
C GLY A 39 -7.85 12.08 -3.82
N VAL A 40 -7.73 12.59 -2.59
CA VAL A 40 -6.58 12.31 -1.72
C VAL A 40 -6.71 10.92 -1.09
N SER A 41 -7.92 10.50 -0.73
CA SER A 41 -8.16 9.17 -0.13
C SER A 41 -7.88 8.02 -1.10
N SER A 42 -8.04 8.24 -2.41
CA SER A 42 -7.81 7.25 -3.44
C SER A 42 -6.38 7.17 -3.96
N ALA A 43 -5.54 8.16 -3.60
CA ALA A 43 -4.17 8.18 -4.06
C ALA A 43 -3.41 7.00 -3.45
N LEU A 44 -2.75 6.20 -4.30
CA LEU A 44 -1.94 5.06 -3.86
C LEU A 44 -0.91 5.52 -2.81
N SER A 45 -0.24 6.65 -3.00
CA SER A 45 0.71 7.23 -2.03
C SER A 45 0.13 7.42 -0.63
N VAL A 46 -1.15 7.76 -0.52
CA VAL A 46 -1.84 7.94 0.78
C VAL A 46 -2.12 6.59 1.45
N LEU A 47 -2.21 5.52 0.67
CA LEU A 47 -2.45 4.16 1.16
C LEU A 47 -1.24 3.63 1.95
N CYS A 48 -0.04 3.65 1.37
CA CYS A 48 1.20 3.31 2.10
C CYS A 48 1.54 4.36 3.17
N GLY A 49 1.32 5.65 2.90
CA GLY A 49 1.54 6.71 3.88
C GLY A 49 0.71 6.54 5.16
N ARG A 50 -0.55 6.12 5.03
CA ARG A 50 -1.42 5.83 6.18
C ARG A 50 -0.94 4.63 6.98
N ILE A 51 -0.47 3.57 6.32
CA ILE A 51 0.07 2.39 7.01
C ILE A 51 1.33 2.80 7.80
N SER A 52 2.27 3.50 7.14
CA SER A 52 3.50 3.98 7.77
C SER A 52 3.21 4.91 8.95
N TYR A 53 2.27 5.85 8.80
CA TYR A 53 1.86 6.76 9.87
C TYR A 53 1.17 6.03 11.03
N THR A 54 0.20 5.17 10.74
CA THR A 54 -0.59 4.44 11.76
C THR A 54 0.28 3.52 12.60
N PHE A 55 1.25 2.86 11.98
CA PHE A 55 2.17 1.96 12.68
C PHE A 55 3.48 2.64 13.12
N GLY A 56 3.69 3.93 12.86
CA GLY A 56 4.91 4.64 13.23
C GLY A 56 6.17 4.08 12.56
N MET A 57 6.03 3.51 11.36
CA MET A 57 7.13 2.97 10.56
C MET A 57 7.82 4.13 9.83
N ARG A 58 9.14 4.22 9.96
CA ARG A 58 9.93 5.34 9.39
C ARG A 58 10.89 4.93 8.28
N GLY A 59 10.84 3.68 7.84
CA GLY A 59 11.57 3.23 6.67
C GLY A 59 10.90 3.62 5.34
N PRO A 60 11.42 3.14 4.20
CA PRO A 60 10.89 3.38 2.86
C PRO A 60 9.42 2.98 2.77
N SER A 61 8.56 3.89 2.32
CA SER A 61 7.12 3.68 2.19
C SER A 61 6.73 3.74 0.72
N ILE A 62 6.50 2.57 0.13
CA ILE A 62 6.36 2.42 -1.32
C ILE A 62 5.01 1.77 -1.64
N CYS A 63 4.31 2.37 -2.58
CA CYS A 63 3.12 1.79 -3.18
C CYS A 63 3.42 1.39 -4.61
N VAL A 64 3.04 0.17 -4.97
CA VAL A 64 3.31 -0.44 -6.26
C VAL A 64 2.00 -0.86 -6.90
N ASP A 65 1.78 -0.38 -8.12
CA ASP A 65 0.73 -0.86 -9.02
C ASP A 65 1.39 -1.37 -10.30
N THR A 66 1.43 -2.70 -10.43
CA THR A 66 1.81 -3.40 -11.66
C THR A 66 0.69 -4.34 -12.11
N ALA A 67 -0.57 -3.95 -11.86
CA ALA A 67 -1.75 -4.78 -12.09
C ALA A 67 -1.69 -6.11 -11.30
N CYS A 68 -1.94 -7.25 -11.95
CA CYS A 68 -2.05 -8.57 -11.31
C CYS A 68 -0.79 -9.01 -10.55
N SER A 69 0.38 -8.45 -10.86
CA SER A 69 1.66 -8.78 -10.22
C SER A 69 2.03 -7.85 -9.06
N SER A 70 1.18 -6.88 -8.71
CA SER A 70 1.51 -5.81 -7.73
C SER A 70 1.97 -6.34 -6.38
N SER A 71 1.35 -7.39 -5.86
CA SER A 71 1.72 -8.00 -4.58
C SER A 71 3.09 -8.68 -4.63
N LEU A 72 3.44 -9.28 -5.76
CA LEU A 72 4.70 -9.98 -5.98
C LEU A 72 5.86 -8.99 -6.18
N VAL A 73 5.59 -7.89 -6.89
CA VAL A 73 6.56 -6.78 -7.04
C VAL A 73 6.78 -6.06 -5.70
N ALA A 74 5.72 -5.81 -4.93
CA ALA A 74 5.85 -5.23 -3.59
C ALA A 74 6.70 -6.12 -2.66
N ALA A 75 6.49 -7.44 -2.69
CA ALA A 75 7.31 -8.39 -1.95
C ALA A 75 8.76 -8.40 -2.43
N HIS A 76 8.99 -8.36 -3.74
CA HIS A 76 10.34 -8.29 -4.32
C HIS A 76 11.09 -7.04 -3.87
N MET A 77 10.42 -5.88 -3.91
CA MET A 77 11.00 -4.62 -3.45
C MET A 77 11.33 -4.67 -1.95
N ALA A 78 10.39 -5.11 -1.10
CA ALA A 78 10.65 -5.26 0.33
C ALA A 78 11.84 -6.19 0.63
N SER A 79 11.93 -7.32 -0.07
CA SER A 79 13.05 -8.26 0.08
C SER A 79 14.40 -7.63 -0.31
N SER A 80 14.40 -6.73 -1.29
CA SER A 80 15.60 -6.02 -1.74
C SER A 80 16.09 -5.01 -0.70
N HIS A 81 15.20 -4.23 -0.09
CA HIS A 81 15.57 -3.24 0.95
C HIS A 81 16.17 -3.92 2.20
N VAL A 82 15.62 -5.08 2.60
CA VAL A 82 16.17 -5.86 3.72
C VAL A 82 17.52 -6.48 3.34
N ARG A 83 17.67 -7.04 2.13
CA ARG A 83 18.96 -7.61 1.67
C ARG A 83 20.06 -6.57 1.53
N GLN A 84 19.70 -5.34 1.16
CA GLN A 84 20.65 -4.22 1.05
C GLN A 84 20.98 -3.58 2.41
N LYS A 85 20.39 -4.08 3.51
CA LYS A 85 20.52 -3.52 4.87
C LYS A 85 20.06 -2.06 4.97
N GLU A 86 19.20 -1.62 4.06
CA GLU A 86 18.55 -0.32 4.16
C GLU A 86 17.48 -0.32 5.27
N CYS A 87 16.95 -1.50 5.62
CA CYS A 87 15.94 -1.71 6.66
C CYS A 87 16.21 -2.99 7.45
N GLU A 88 15.84 -3.00 8.74
CA GLU A 88 15.97 -4.17 9.62
C GLU A 88 14.78 -5.13 9.53
N ASP A 89 13.65 -4.61 9.02
CA ASP A 89 12.41 -5.34 8.85
C ASP A 89 11.58 -4.70 7.73
N ALA A 90 10.67 -5.47 7.15
CA ALA A 90 9.75 -4.96 6.15
C ALA A 90 8.33 -5.48 6.40
N LEU A 91 7.36 -4.57 6.37
CA LEU A 91 5.94 -4.87 6.30
C LEU A 91 5.52 -4.88 4.83
N ILE A 92 5.00 -6.01 4.38
CA ILE A 92 4.43 -6.16 3.04
C ILE A 92 2.92 -6.29 3.20
N ALA A 93 2.18 -5.43 2.51
CA ALA A 93 0.72 -5.51 2.43
C ALA A 93 0.28 -5.57 0.97
N GLY A 94 -0.80 -6.28 0.68
CA GLY A 94 -1.41 -6.32 -0.64
C GLY A 94 -2.91 -6.20 -0.51
N VAL A 95 -3.53 -5.25 -1.20
CA VAL A 95 -4.99 -5.11 -1.22
C VAL A 95 -5.47 -4.96 -2.66
N SER A 96 -6.38 -5.85 -3.05
CA SER A 96 -7.05 -5.81 -4.34
C SER A 96 -8.55 -5.84 -4.08
N VAL A 97 -9.24 -4.77 -4.45
CA VAL A 97 -10.71 -4.69 -4.35
C VAL A 97 -11.25 -4.49 -5.76
N ASN A 98 -12.04 -5.45 -6.23
CA ASN A 98 -12.76 -5.35 -7.49
C ASN A 98 -14.22 -4.93 -7.19
N VAL A 99 -14.59 -3.72 -7.60
CA VAL A 99 -15.92 -3.12 -7.39
C VAL A 99 -16.66 -2.89 -8.72
N SER A 100 -15.94 -2.94 -9.85
CA SER A 100 -16.55 -2.73 -11.17
C SER A 100 -16.99 -4.05 -11.81
N MET A 101 -18.31 -4.22 -11.98
CA MET A 101 -18.91 -5.26 -12.84
C MET A 101 -18.34 -5.24 -14.28
N ILE A 102 -17.84 -4.08 -14.73
CA ILE A 102 -17.25 -3.86 -16.06
C ILE A 102 -15.95 -4.64 -16.31
N THR A 103 -15.22 -5.08 -15.27
CA THR A 103 -13.97 -5.82 -15.46
C THR A 103 -14.19 -7.30 -15.79
N PHE A 104 -15.37 -7.85 -15.47
CA PHE A 104 -15.67 -9.28 -15.70
C PHE A 104 -16.39 -9.54 -17.03
N THR A 105 -17.01 -8.51 -17.63
CA THR A 105 -17.68 -8.65 -18.93
C THR A 105 -16.74 -8.15 -20.03
N GLY A 106 -15.85 -9.03 -20.46
CA GLY A 106 -15.00 -8.90 -21.65
C GLY A 106 -14.80 -10.26 -22.27
#